data_AF-A0A644YM19-F1
#
_entry.id   AF-A0A644YM19-F1
#
_cell.length_a   1.000
_cell.length_b   1.000
_cell.length_c   1.000
_cell.angle_alpha   90.00
_cell.angle_beta   90.00
_cell.angle_gamma   90.00
#
_symmetry.space_group_name_H-M   'P 1'
#
loop_
_entity.id
_entity.type
_entity.pdbx_description
1 polymer ?
#
loop_
_entity_poly.entity_id
_entity_poly.type
_entity_poly.pdbx_seq_one_letter_code
_entity_poly.pdbx_strand_id
1 'polypeptide(L)'
;MDVPVVMNSRTTYMRAKIGGVEGRALKSGDVIKTGEPAPLWKRLGGFRLPAGLNPAAAAEAPLAVITGLQRDAFTEEGRKLLFESEYLITAESDRMGCRLEGPKIEHTEKGADIVSDGIPLGAVQIPGHGMPIIMLADRQTTGGYTKIGVLTPLSIEALVQKMPGMKVTFREASVAEGVAEQQKIADAVKRAGELRLSYVSRSPQTVQPSMSGRFKITLNGKTYEITCEEI
;
A
#
# COMPACT_ATOMS: atom_id res chain seq x y z
N MET A 1 5.64 -5.85 -17.87
CA MET A 1 5.01 -7.17 -17.86
C MET A 1 3.99 -7.18 -18.97
N ASP A 2 4.15 -8.09 -19.91
CA ASP A 2 3.27 -8.29 -21.04
C ASP A 2 2.26 -9.38 -20.70
N VAL A 3 1.15 -8.93 -20.13
CA VAL A 3 -0.05 -9.71 -19.84
C VAL A 3 -1.24 -9.02 -20.51
N PRO A 4 -2.31 -9.76 -20.84
CA PRO A 4 -3.50 -9.20 -21.48
C PRO A 4 -4.04 -8.00 -20.71
N VAL A 5 -4.45 -6.98 -21.45
CA VAL A 5 -5.16 -5.82 -20.88
C VAL A 5 -6.64 -6.17 -20.81
N VAL A 6 -7.21 -6.11 -19.61
CA VAL A 6 -8.64 -6.35 -19.36
C VAL A 6 -9.22 -5.05 -18.78
N MET A 7 -10.22 -4.49 -19.44
CA MET A 7 -10.86 -3.22 -19.02
C MET A 7 -9.83 -2.10 -18.75
N ASN A 8 -8.88 -1.90 -19.67
CA ASN A 8 -7.79 -0.92 -19.56
C ASN A 8 -6.84 -1.10 -18.36
N SER A 9 -6.82 -2.27 -17.74
CA SER A 9 -5.93 -2.59 -16.62
C SER A 9 -5.21 -3.92 -16.82
N ARG A 10 -4.09 -4.09 -16.11
CA ARG A 10 -3.36 -5.36 -15.96
C ARG A 10 -3.41 -5.91 -14.54
N THR A 11 -4.09 -5.24 -13.62
CA THR A 11 -4.25 -5.67 -12.24
C THR A 11 -5.00 -7.00 -12.17
N THR A 12 -4.60 -7.88 -11.27
CA THR A 12 -5.28 -9.15 -11.00
C THR A 12 -6.37 -8.93 -9.98
N TYR A 13 -7.60 -9.32 -10.30
CA TYR A 13 -8.69 -9.43 -9.32
C TYR A 13 -9.03 -10.91 -9.15
N MET A 14 -8.50 -11.49 -8.08
CA MET A 14 -8.49 -12.95 -7.86
C MET A 14 -9.89 -13.54 -7.70
N ARG A 15 -10.82 -12.80 -7.11
CA ARG A 15 -12.17 -13.29 -6.82
C ARG A 15 -12.98 -13.59 -8.07
N ALA A 16 -12.84 -12.73 -9.08
CA ALA A 16 -13.48 -12.92 -10.39
C ALA A 16 -12.56 -13.62 -11.41
N LYS A 17 -11.31 -13.94 -11.03
CA LYS A 17 -10.28 -14.51 -11.91
C LYS A 17 -10.07 -13.68 -13.18
N ILE A 18 -9.92 -12.36 -13.03
CA ILE A 18 -9.69 -11.45 -14.16
C ILE A 18 -8.34 -10.73 -14.05
N GLY A 19 -7.74 -10.46 -15.21
CA GLY A 19 -6.49 -9.70 -15.34
C GLY A 19 -5.24 -10.44 -14.86
N GLY A 20 -4.08 -9.80 -15.02
CA GLY A 20 -2.78 -10.38 -14.63
C GLY A 20 -2.44 -11.70 -15.34
N VAL A 21 -1.87 -12.64 -14.58
CA VAL A 21 -1.56 -13.99 -15.06
C VAL A 21 -2.75 -14.89 -14.76
N GLU A 22 -3.59 -15.12 -15.76
CA GLU A 22 -4.77 -16.00 -15.68
C GLU A 22 -5.74 -15.68 -14.52
N GLY A 23 -5.77 -14.43 -14.03
CA GLY A 23 -6.65 -14.04 -12.93
C GLY A 23 -6.27 -14.61 -11.57
N ARG A 24 -5.05 -15.11 -11.37
CA ARG A 24 -4.64 -15.84 -10.15
C ARG A 24 -3.31 -15.33 -9.59
N ALA A 25 -3.02 -15.75 -8.36
CA ALA A 25 -1.68 -15.64 -7.80
C ALA A 25 -0.67 -16.45 -8.65
N LEU A 26 0.58 -15.97 -8.65
CA LEU A 26 1.68 -16.66 -9.30
C LEU A 26 1.95 -18.01 -8.63
N LYS A 27 2.41 -18.96 -9.42
CA LYS A 27 2.78 -20.32 -9.01
C LYS A 27 4.18 -20.65 -9.51
N SER A 28 4.82 -21.60 -8.84
CA SER A 28 6.10 -22.14 -9.29
C SER A 28 5.96 -22.65 -10.74
N GLY A 29 6.91 -22.27 -11.59
CA GLY A 29 6.90 -22.61 -13.02
C GLY A 29 6.18 -21.61 -13.93
N ASP A 30 5.49 -20.59 -13.40
CA ASP A 30 4.92 -19.54 -14.23
C ASP A 30 6.03 -18.78 -14.99
N VAL A 31 5.81 -18.55 -16.29
CA VAL A 31 6.71 -17.76 -17.14
C VAL A 31 6.00 -16.47 -17.54
N ILE A 32 6.56 -15.32 -17.16
CA ILE A 32 5.98 -14.01 -17.42
C ILE A 32 6.84 -13.27 -18.45
N LYS A 33 6.22 -12.87 -19.56
CA LYS A 33 6.87 -12.00 -20.55
C LYS A 33 7.02 -10.60 -19.98
N THR A 34 8.19 -9.99 -20.14
CA THR A 34 8.43 -8.60 -19.68
C THR A 34 7.77 -7.58 -20.60
N GLY A 35 7.60 -7.94 -21.88
CA GLY A 35 7.25 -7.06 -22.99
C GLY A 35 8.51 -6.44 -23.64
N GLU A 36 8.29 -5.67 -24.70
CA GLU A 36 9.35 -4.91 -25.36
C GLU A 36 9.88 -3.82 -24.41
N PRO A 37 11.20 -3.76 -24.16
CA PRO A 37 11.76 -2.76 -23.28
C PRO A 37 11.77 -1.38 -23.95
N ALA A 38 11.68 -0.31 -23.16
CA ALA A 38 11.77 1.05 -23.68
C ALA A 38 13.12 1.30 -24.40
N PRO A 39 13.20 2.13 -25.46
CA PRO A 39 14.41 2.27 -26.28
C PRO A 39 15.70 2.55 -25.51
N LEU A 40 15.62 3.30 -24.41
CA LEU A 40 16.77 3.70 -23.60
C LEU A 40 16.93 2.88 -22.31
N TRP A 41 16.31 1.70 -22.22
CA TRP A 41 16.33 0.89 -20.99
C TRP A 41 17.76 0.54 -20.51
N LYS A 42 18.69 0.31 -21.44
CA LYS A 42 20.10 0.00 -21.13
C LYS A 42 20.79 1.13 -20.37
N ARG A 43 20.35 2.37 -20.55
CA ARG A 43 20.88 3.55 -19.86
C ARG A 43 20.33 3.73 -18.44
N LEU A 44 19.42 2.88 -17.99
CA LEU A 44 18.90 2.91 -16.63
C LEU A 44 19.70 2.03 -15.66
N GLY A 45 20.74 1.32 -16.14
CA GLY A 45 21.59 0.51 -15.28
C GLY A 45 22.18 1.34 -14.14
N GLY A 46 21.95 0.93 -12.90
CA GLY A 46 22.44 1.63 -11.70
C GLY A 46 21.58 2.81 -11.24
N PHE A 47 20.51 3.18 -11.95
CA PHE A 47 19.58 4.21 -11.48
C PHE A 47 18.89 3.77 -10.19
N ARG A 48 18.88 4.67 -9.20
CA ARG A 48 18.18 4.49 -7.92
C ARG A 48 17.42 5.76 -7.59
N LEU A 49 16.22 5.61 -7.04
CA LEU A 49 15.48 6.75 -6.51
C LEU A 49 16.10 7.17 -5.16
N PRO A 50 16.22 8.48 -4.88
CA PRO A 50 16.62 8.96 -3.56
C PRO A 50 15.62 8.50 -2.50
N ALA A 51 16.11 8.06 -1.34
CA ALA A 51 15.25 7.57 -0.25
C ALA A 51 14.23 8.62 0.22
N GLY A 52 14.62 9.89 0.27
CA GLY A 52 13.75 11.01 0.66
C GLY A 52 12.61 11.33 -0.31
N LEU A 53 12.55 10.65 -1.46
CA LEU A 53 11.43 10.79 -2.40
C LEU A 53 10.23 9.94 -2.00
N ASN A 54 10.42 8.89 -1.19
CA ASN A 54 9.32 8.07 -0.73
C ASN A 54 8.47 8.88 0.27
N PRO A 55 7.19 9.18 -0.03
CA PRO A 55 6.35 9.97 0.85
C PRO A 55 5.84 9.19 2.06
N ALA A 56 6.18 7.88 2.17
CA ALA A 56 5.70 6.97 3.20
C ALA A 56 5.73 7.56 4.61
N ALA A 57 4.65 7.31 5.35
CA ALA A 57 4.59 7.60 6.77
C ALA A 57 5.57 6.69 7.55
N ALA A 58 5.97 7.15 8.75
CA ALA A 58 6.72 6.29 9.67
C ALA A 58 5.89 5.05 10.02
N ALA A 59 6.54 3.89 10.14
CA ALA A 59 5.85 2.61 10.36
C ALA A 59 4.96 2.60 11.62
N GLU A 60 5.33 3.37 12.64
CA GLU A 60 4.63 3.48 13.92
C GLU A 60 3.65 4.67 13.98
N ALA A 61 3.58 5.50 12.94
CA ALA A 61 2.67 6.64 12.93
C ALA A 61 1.20 6.18 13.00
N PRO A 62 0.36 6.86 13.79
CA PRO A 62 -1.08 6.61 13.79
C PRO A 62 -1.68 6.81 12.40
N LEU A 63 -2.62 5.95 12.04
CA LEU A 63 -3.36 6.03 10.79
C LEU A 63 -4.32 7.23 10.85
N ALA A 64 -4.19 8.12 9.87
CA ALA A 64 -4.96 9.35 9.79
C ALA A 64 -6.34 9.06 9.18
N VAL A 65 -7.40 9.47 9.87
CA VAL A 65 -8.80 9.19 9.49
C VAL A 65 -9.57 10.50 9.34
N ILE A 66 -10.17 10.71 8.16
CA ILE A 66 -11.14 11.78 7.93
C ILE A 66 -12.51 11.28 8.36
N THR A 67 -13.11 11.91 9.36
CA THR A 67 -14.42 11.54 9.91
C THR A 67 -15.55 12.40 9.32
N GLY A 68 -16.81 11.99 9.55
CA GLY A 68 -17.97 12.86 9.32
C GLY A 68 -19.16 12.26 8.59
N LEU A 69 -18.98 11.21 7.78
CA LEU A 69 -20.04 10.70 6.87
C LEU A 69 -21.28 10.16 7.61
N GLN A 70 -21.06 9.34 8.65
CA GLN A 70 -22.12 8.71 9.47
C GLN A 70 -21.82 8.91 10.95
N ARG A 71 -21.35 10.10 11.30
CA ARG A 71 -20.85 10.43 12.66
C ARG A 71 -21.91 10.24 13.74
N ASP A 72 -23.17 10.45 13.39
CA ASP A 72 -24.36 10.33 14.23
C ASP A 72 -24.83 8.88 14.47
N ALA A 73 -24.26 7.91 13.74
CA ALA A 73 -24.50 6.49 13.99
C ALA A 73 -23.64 5.92 15.13
N PHE A 74 -22.71 6.71 15.68
CA PHE A 74 -21.76 6.30 16.71
C PHE A 74 -21.91 7.13 17.96
N THR A 75 -21.78 6.50 19.13
CA THR A 75 -21.79 7.23 20.41
C THR A 75 -20.57 8.17 20.50
N GLU A 76 -20.59 9.13 21.42
CA GLU A 76 -19.41 9.97 21.68
C GLU A 76 -18.25 9.11 22.19
N GLU A 77 -18.55 8.15 23.08
CA GLU A 77 -17.62 7.20 23.65
C GLU A 77 -17.02 6.29 22.56
N GLY A 78 -17.84 5.74 21.67
CA GLY A 78 -17.39 4.90 20.56
C GLY A 78 -16.48 5.64 19.59
N ARG A 79 -16.76 6.92 19.33
CA ARG A 79 -15.88 7.78 18.50
C ARG A 79 -14.54 8.03 19.17
N LYS A 80 -14.53 8.39 20.45
CA LYS A 80 -13.27 8.56 21.21
C LYS A 80 -12.46 7.28 21.26
N LEU A 81 -13.13 6.14 21.46
CA LEU A 81 -12.50 4.83 21.58
C LEU A 81 -11.72 4.43 20.33
N LEU A 82 -12.14 4.85 19.12
CA LEU A 82 -11.37 4.67 17.90
C LEU A 82 -9.97 5.31 18.00
N PHE A 83 -9.89 6.53 18.55
CA PHE A 83 -8.68 7.34 18.56
C PHE A 83 -7.82 7.14 19.81
N GLU A 84 -8.41 6.65 20.90
CA GLU A 84 -7.71 6.44 22.18
C GLU A 84 -7.21 4.99 22.37
N SER A 85 -7.55 4.09 21.46
CA SER A 85 -7.23 2.66 21.58
C SER A 85 -6.24 2.16 20.54
N GLU A 86 -5.55 1.07 20.90
CA GLU A 86 -4.83 0.24 19.94
C GLU A 86 -5.73 -0.87 19.42
N TYR A 87 -5.57 -1.20 18.14
CA TYR A 87 -6.29 -2.29 17.49
C TYR A 87 -5.30 -3.28 16.85
N LEU A 88 -5.56 -4.57 17.03
CA LEU A 88 -4.79 -5.68 16.49
C LEU A 88 -5.27 -6.01 15.08
N ILE A 89 -4.35 -6.15 14.12
CA ILE A 89 -4.67 -6.67 12.79
C ILE A 89 -4.88 -8.18 12.88
N THR A 90 -6.06 -8.65 12.51
CA THR A 90 -6.41 -10.07 12.57
C THR A 90 -5.90 -10.85 11.35
N ALA A 91 -5.80 -12.17 11.50
CA ALA A 91 -5.41 -13.09 10.43
C ALA A 91 -6.45 -13.22 9.30
N GLU A 92 -7.68 -12.74 9.50
CA GLU A 92 -8.74 -12.72 8.49
C GLU A 92 -8.61 -11.55 7.49
N SER A 93 -7.55 -10.76 7.61
CA SER A 93 -7.30 -9.60 6.74
C SER A 93 -6.77 -10.04 5.37
N ASP A 94 -7.31 -9.44 4.31
CA ASP A 94 -6.91 -9.70 2.94
C ASP A 94 -6.99 -8.43 2.06
N ARG A 95 -6.95 -8.57 0.74
CA ARG A 95 -7.03 -7.44 -0.20
C ARG A 95 -8.41 -6.78 -0.26
N MET A 96 -9.47 -7.42 0.26
CA MET A 96 -10.80 -6.84 0.35
C MET A 96 -10.90 -5.91 1.56
N GLY A 97 -10.37 -6.35 2.70
CA GLY A 97 -10.39 -5.53 3.91
C GLY A 97 -9.43 -6.01 4.99
N CYS A 98 -8.90 -5.05 5.74
CA CYS A 98 -8.12 -5.28 6.94
C CYS A 98 -9.05 -5.28 8.15
N ARG A 99 -9.13 -6.42 8.83
CA ARG A 99 -10.03 -6.65 9.97
C ARG A 99 -9.26 -6.44 11.25
N LEU A 100 -9.81 -5.61 12.12
CA LEU A 100 -9.18 -5.23 13.37
C LEU A 100 -9.93 -5.80 14.56
N GLU A 101 -9.20 -6.10 15.64
CA GLU A 101 -9.74 -6.52 16.93
C GLU A 101 -9.26 -5.56 18.02
N GLY A 102 -10.13 -5.20 18.95
CA GLY A 102 -9.82 -4.25 20.00
C GLY A 102 -11.06 -3.86 20.80
N PRO A 103 -11.06 -2.69 21.45
CA PRO A 103 -12.22 -2.19 22.16
C PRO A 103 -13.42 -2.00 21.22
N LYS A 104 -14.62 -2.37 21.71
CA LYS A 104 -15.85 -2.35 20.90
C LYS A 104 -16.33 -0.92 20.68
N ILE A 105 -16.42 -0.51 19.42
CA ILE A 105 -17.01 0.77 19.04
C ILE A 105 -18.54 0.65 19.05
N GLU A 106 -19.20 1.50 19.84
CA GLU A 106 -20.64 1.46 20.02
C GLU A 106 -21.39 2.39 19.06
N HIS A 107 -22.55 1.89 18.62
CA HIS A 107 -23.49 2.63 17.80
C HIS A 107 -24.56 3.32 18.65
N THR A 108 -25.14 4.38 18.10
CA THR A 108 -26.38 4.98 18.63
C THR A 108 -27.59 4.11 18.30
N GLU A 109 -28.79 4.58 18.65
CA GLU A 109 -30.06 3.97 18.26
C GLU A 109 -30.25 3.80 16.74
N LYS A 110 -29.46 4.50 15.92
CA LYS A 110 -29.43 4.31 14.46
C LYS A 110 -28.84 2.96 14.04
N GLY A 111 -28.04 2.33 14.90
CA GLY A 111 -27.47 1.02 14.69
C GLY A 111 -26.32 0.98 13.67
N ALA A 112 -25.90 -0.24 13.35
CA ALA A 112 -24.76 -0.51 12.47
C ALA A 112 -25.12 -0.61 10.99
N ASP A 113 -26.41 -0.77 10.70
CA ASP A 113 -26.91 -1.01 9.35
C ASP A 113 -27.49 0.28 8.74
N ILE A 114 -27.18 0.51 7.48
CA ILE A 114 -27.66 1.64 6.67
C ILE A 114 -28.20 1.14 5.34
N VAL A 115 -28.96 1.99 4.66
CA VAL A 115 -29.22 1.81 3.23
C VAL A 115 -27.88 1.69 2.51
N SER A 116 -27.76 0.71 1.61
CA SER A 116 -26.50 0.43 0.92
C SER A 116 -25.95 1.68 0.23
N ASP A 117 -24.70 1.98 0.52
CA ASP A 117 -23.99 3.17 0.06
C ASP A 117 -22.62 2.79 -0.52
N GLY A 118 -22.01 3.69 -1.29
CA GLY A 118 -20.68 3.54 -1.85
C GLY A 118 -19.61 3.36 -0.77
N ILE A 119 -18.62 2.51 -1.07
CA ILE A 119 -17.49 2.26 -0.18
C ILE A 119 -16.22 2.87 -0.81
N PRO A 120 -15.70 4.01 -0.30
CA PRO A 120 -14.42 4.52 -0.75
C PRO A 120 -13.27 3.64 -0.26
N LEU A 121 -12.11 3.74 -0.92
CA LEU A 121 -10.90 3.07 -0.47
C LEU A 121 -10.50 3.65 0.89
N GLY A 122 -10.13 2.78 1.83
CA GLY A 122 -9.79 3.19 3.19
C GLY A 122 -10.99 3.48 4.09
N ALA A 123 -12.23 3.23 3.64
CA ALA A 123 -13.40 3.35 4.51
C ALA A 123 -13.25 2.44 5.74
N VAL A 124 -13.50 2.98 6.92
CA VAL A 124 -13.46 2.26 8.19
C VAL A 124 -14.89 1.89 8.58
N GLN A 125 -15.31 0.68 8.22
CA GLN A 125 -16.64 0.14 8.53
C GLN A 125 -16.68 -0.44 9.94
N ILE A 126 -17.78 -0.20 10.65
CA ILE A 126 -18.03 -0.77 11.97
C ILE A 126 -19.35 -1.56 11.92
N PRO A 127 -19.32 -2.89 11.67
CA PRO A 127 -20.51 -3.73 11.72
C PRO A 127 -21.06 -3.89 13.15
N GLY A 128 -22.20 -4.57 13.33
CA GLY A 128 -22.88 -4.70 14.63
C GLY A 128 -22.07 -5.34 15.77
N HIS A 129 -21.00 -6.07 15.46
CA HIS A 129 -20.06 -6.58 16.47
C HIS A 129 -19.10 -5.48 17.01
N GLY A 130 -19.06 -4.30 16.40
CA GLY A 130 -18.31 -3.12 16.87
C GLY A 130 -16.80 -3.16 16.58
N MET A 131 -16.34 -4.07 15.71
CA MET A 131 -14.92 -4.20 15.36
C MET A 131 -14.65 -3.53 14.01
N PRO A 132 -13.59 -2.72 13.88
CA PRO A 132 -13.32 -2.01 12.62
C PRO A 132 -12.89 -2.95 11.48
N ILE A 133 -13.38 -2.64 10.27
CA ILE A 133 -12.92 -3.23 9.01
C ILE A 133 -12.53 -2.10 8.06
N ILE A 134 -11.25 -2.05 7.68
CA ILE A 134 -10.72 -1.05 6.76
C ILE A 134 -10.77 -1.61 5.35
N MET A 135 -11.53 -0.97 4.47
CA MET A 135 -11.82 -1.49 3.13
C MET A 135 -10.68 -1.18 2.14
N LEU A 136 -10.19 -2.19 1.43
CA LEU A 136 -8.97 -2.12 0.60
C LEU A 136 -9.25 -2.20 -0.91
N ALA A 137 -8.24 -2.55 -1.70
CA ALA A 137 -8.27 -2.44 -3.16
C ALA A 137 -9.35 -3.32 -3.81
N ASP A 138 -9.63 -4.49 -3.25
CA ASP A 138 -10.56 -5.48 -3.82
C ASP A 138 -11.93 -5.48 -3.10
N ARG A 139 -12.22 -4.44 -2.30
CA ARG A 139 -13.46 -4.26 -1.54
C ARG A 139 -14.72 -4.28 -2.42
N GLN A 140 -15.88 -4.55 -1.82
CA GLN A 140 -17.16 -4.33 -2.49
C GLN A 140 -17.35 -2.86 -2.86
N THR A 141 -18.07 -2.60 -3.95
CA THR A 141 -18.41 -1.24 -4.41
C THR A 141 -19.44 -0.57 -3.51
N THR A 142 -20.38 -1.36 -2.99
CA THR A 142 -21.45 -0.92 -2.09
C THR A 142 -21.52 -1.81 -0.85
N GLY A 143 -22.08 -1.28 0.23
CA GLY A 143 -22.38 -2.06 1.42
C GLY A 143 -23.25 -1.32 2.42
N GLY A 144 -23.87 -2.09 3.31
CA GLY A 144 -24.87 -1.61 4.26
C GLY A 144 -24.34 -1.31 5.67
N TYR A 145 -23.03 -1.25 5.89
CA TYR A 145 -22.49 -0.92 7.22
C TYR A 145 -22.10 0.55 7.36
N THR A 146 -22.30 1.09 8.55
CA THR A 146 -21.85 2.42 8.94
C THR A 146 -20.33 2.53 8.87
N LYS A 147 -19.86 3.71 8.47
CA LYS A 147 -18.47 4.07 8.26
C LYS A 147 -18.14 5.23 9.19
N ILE A 148 -17.24 5.00 10.14
CA ILE A 148 -16.84 6.03 11.11
C ILE A 148 -15.93 7.09 10.48
N GLY A 149 -15.21 6.73 9.43
CA GLY A 149 -14.38 7.63 8.64
C GLY A 149 -13.70 6.92 7.47
N VAL A 150 -12.76 7.63 6.84
CA VAL A 150 -11.97 7.14 5.70
C VAL A 150 -10.50 7.48 5.94
N LEU A 151 -9.62 6.49 5.75
CA LEU A 151 -8.18 6.71 5.86
C LEU A 151 -7.65 7.66 4.79
N THR A 152 -6.63 8.45 5.14
CA THR A 152 -5.86 9.22 4.16
C THR A 152 -5.01 8.33 3.25
N PRO A 153 -4.59 8.80 2.07
CA PRO A 153 -3.79 8.01 1.13
C PRO A 153 -2.52 7.40 1.73
N LEU A 154 -1.71 8.16 2.46
CA LEU A 154 -0.47 7.64 3.06
C LEU A 154 -0.75 6.69 4.23
N SER A 155 -1.89 6.85 4.90
CA SER A 155 -2.33 5.92 5.94
C SER A 155 -2.73 4.56 5.34
N ILE A 156 -3.36 4.55 4.16
CA ILE A 156 -3.62 3.30 3.42
C ILE A 156 -2.29 2.64 3.04
N GLU A 157 -1.34 3.40 2.49
CA GLU A 157 -0.01 2.88 2.15
C GLU A 157 0.73 2.30 3.37
N ALA A 158 0.66 2.98 4.51
CA ALA A 158 1.26 2.50 5.75
C ALA A 158 0.58 1.23 6.28
N LEU A 159 -0.76 1.16 6.22
CA LEU A 159 -1.53 0.01 6.67
C LEU A 159 -1.19 -1.25 5.88
N VAL A 160 -1.09 -1.18 4.56
CA VAL A 160 -0.86 -2.36 3.71
C VAL A 160 0.56 -2.94 3.84
N GLN A 161 1.46 -2.27 4.56
CA GLN A 161 2.78 -2.80 4.93
C GLN A 161 2.76 -3.54 6.28
N LYS A 162 1.64 -3.51 7.02
CA LYS A 162 1.51 -4.17 8.32
C LYS A 162 0.99 -5.60 8.15
N MET A 163 1.44 -6.48 9.03
CA MET A 163 1.09 -7.90 9.04
C MET A 163 0.04 -8.20 10.12
N PRO A 164 -0.75 -9.28 9.97
CA PRO A 164 -1.52 -9.83 11.07
C PRO A 164 -0.68 -10.01 12.34
N GLY A 165 -1.25 -9.69 13.49
CA GLY A 165 -0.56 -9.65 14.79
C GLY A 165 0.09 -8.31 15.13
N MET A 166 0.22 -7.39 14.16
CA MET A 166 0.67 -6.02 14.46
C MET A 166 -0.49 -5.15 14.96
N LYS A 167 -0.14 -4.10 15.71
CA LYS A 167 -1.09 -3.11 16.20
C LYS A 167 -1.11 -1.84 15.36
N VAL A 168 -2.25 -1.18 15.36
CA VAL A 168 -2.46 0.15 14.77
C VAL A 168 -3.20 1.05 15.75
N THR A 169 -2.91 2.34 15.65
CA THR A 169 -3.64 3.42 16.32
C THR A 169 -4.15 4.39 15.27
N PHE A 170 -5.09 5.23 15.66
CA PHE A 170 -5.72 6.21 14.77
C PHE A 170 -5.53 7.63 15.28
N ARG A 171 -5.58 8.59 14.34
CA ARG A 171 -5.72 10.00 14.66
C ARG A 171 -6.72 10.64 13.71
N GLU A 172 -7.36 11.71 14.17
CA GLU A 172 -8.19 12.51 13.28
C GLU A 172 -7.33 13.23 12.23
N ALA A 173 -7.92 13.41 11.05
CA ALA A 173 -7.33 14.13 9.93
C ALA A 173 -8.37 15.00 9.26
N SER A 174 -7.92 16.12 8.68
CA SER A 174 -8.78 16.99 7.90
C SER A 174 -8.80 16.57 6.43
N VAL A 175 -9.82 17.01 5.69
CA VAL A 175 -9.86 16.87 4.23
C VAL A 175 -8.66 17.58 3.58
N ALA A 176 -8.29 18.77 4.08
CA ALA A 176 -7.13 19.52 3.57
C ALA A 176 -5.82 18.75 3.73
N GLU A 177 -5.67 18.02 4.84
CA GLU A 177 -4.51 17.14 5.06
C GLU A 177 -4.49 15.97 4.06
N GLY A 178 -5.62 15.30 3.86
CA GLY A 178 -5.72 14.23 2.84
C GLY A 178 -5.40 14.72 1.42
N VAL A 179 -5.83 15.93 1.07
CA VAL A 179 -5.48 16.56 -0.22
C VAL A 179 -3.99 16.85 -0.32
N ALA A 180 -3.38 17.38 0.75
CA ALA A 180 -1.95 17.65 0.78
C ALA A 180 -1.11 16.35 0.64
N GLU A 181 -1.53 15.25 1.26
CA GLU A 181 -0.90 13.94 1.05
C GLU A 181 -0.97 13.49 -0.41
N GLN A 182 -2.14 13.62 -1.05
CA GLN A 182 -2.32 13.26 -2.45
C GLN A 182 -1.42 14.09 -3.38
N GLN A 183 -1.27 15.39 -3.12
CA GLN A 183 -0.36 16.27 -3.85
C GLN A 183 1.09 15.85 -3.66
N LYS A 184 1.50 15.53 -2.43
CA LYS A 184 2.85 15.05 -2.11
C LYS A 184 3.19 13.76 -2.88
N ILE A 185 2.25 12.81 -2.96
CA ILE A 185 2.41 11.58 -3.75
C ILE A 185 2.58 11.90 -5.23
N ALA A 186 1.72 12.77 -5.78
CA ALA A 186 1.79 13.17 -7.19
C ALA A 186 3.13 13.86 -7.53
N ASP A 187 3.60 14.76 -6.67
CA ASP A 187 4.88 15.45 -6.81
C ASP A 187 6.07 14.48 -6.73
N ALA A 188 6.01 13.51 -5.82
CA ALA A 188 7.04 12.48 -5.70
C ALA A 188 7.13 11.62 -6.98
N VAL A 189 6.00 11.21 -7.55
CA VAL A 189 5.94 10.46 -8.81
C VAL A 189 6.46 11.29 -9.98
N LYS A 190 6.05 12.55 -10.08
CA LYS A 190 6.55 13.48 -11.11
C LYS A 190 8.06 13.64 -11.01
N ARG A 191 8.56 13.88 -9.80
CA ARG A 191 9.99 14.06 -9.55
C ARG A 191 10.79 12.78 -9.82
N ALA A 192 10.24 11.60 -9.53
CA ALA A 192 10.85 10.32 -9.92
C ALA A 192 11.02 10.22 -11.44
N GLY A 193 10.00 10.65 -12.20
CA GLY A 193 10.05 10.74 -13.66
C GLY A 193 11.14 11.69 -14.17
N GLU A 194 11.23 12.89 -13.62
CA GLU A 194 12.26 13.88 -13.95
C GLU A 194 13.68 13.36 -13.67
N LEU A 195 13.90 12.75 -12.50
CA LEU A 195 15.19 12.17 -12.13
C LEU A 195 15.57 11.03 -13.08
N ARG A 196 14.61 10.18 -13.44
CA ARG A 196 14.81 9.10 -14.40
C ARG A 196 15.21 9.64 -15.77
N LEU A 197 14.50 10.66 -16.27
CA LEU A 197 14.80 11.28 -17.56
C LEU A 197 16.18 11.95 -17.55
N SER A 198 16.48 12.72 -16.50
CA SER A 198 17.79 13.35 -16.30
C SER A 198 18.93 12.34 -16.25
N TYR A 199 18.72 11.18 -15.60
CA TYR A 199 19.73 10.13 -15.54
C TYR A 199 20.05 9.57 -16.93
N VAL A 200 19.01 9.27 -17.71
CA VAL A 200 19.15 8.66 -19.05
C VAL A 200 19.70 9.64 -20.09
N SER A 201 19.45 10.94 -19.92
CA SER A 201 19.88 11.99 -20.85
C SER A 201 21.33 12.46 -20.64
N ARG A 202 21.97 12.08 -19.53
CA ARG A 202 23.39 12.40 -19.30
C ARG A 202 24.25 11.74 -20.38
N SER A 203 25.31 12.43 -20.80
CA SER A 203 26.38 11.78 -21.57
C SER A 203 26.87 10.59 -20.78
N PRO A 204 27.00 9.40 -21.38
CA PRO A 204 27.51 8.23 -20.67
C PRO A 204 28.87 8.61 -20.10
N GLN A 205 28.97 8.71 -18.77
CA GLN A 205 30.27 8.60 -18.14
C GLN A 205 30.75 7.20 -18.49
N THR A 206 31.94 7.11 -19.07
CA THR A 206 32.64 5.85 -19.29
C THR A 206 32.98 5.27 -17.91
N VAL A 207 31.99 4.76 -17.20
CA VAL A 207 32.23 3.88 -16.08
C VAL A 207 32.54 2.55 -16.75
N GLN A 208 33.81 2.30 -17.04
CA GLN A 208 34.29 0.92 -17.14
C GLN A 208 34.00 0.30 -15.77
N PRO A 209 33.06 -0.64 -15.65
CA PRO A 209 33.03 -1.45 -14.46
C PRO A 209 34.27 -2.33 -14.54
N SER A 210 35.33 -2.00 -13.82
CA SER A 210 36.37 -3.01 -13.58
C SER A 210 35.73 -4.08 -12.70
N MET A 211 35.21 -5.14 -13.31
CA MET A 211 34.73 -6.33 -12.61
C MET A 211 35.89 -7.10 -11.96
N SER A 212 37.14 -6.71 -12.22
CA SER A 212 38.32 -7.21 -11.52
C SER A 212 38.38 -6.68 -10.09
N GLY A 213 38.18 -7.54 -9.09
CA GLY A 213 38.16 -7.14 -7.68
C GLY A 213 38.23 -8.30 -6.70
N ARG A 214 38.76 -8.03 -5.50
CA ARG A 214 38.72 -8.97 -4.36
C ARG A 214 37.56 -8.63 -3.44
N PHE A 215 36.75 -9.63 -3.12
CA PHE A 215 35.62 -9.53 -2.22
C PHE A 215 35.82 -10.47 -1.03
N LYS A 216 35.36 -10.05 0.16
CA LYS A 216 35.24 -10.93 1.33
C LYS A 216 33.76 -11.24 1.53
N ILE A 217 33.41 -12.52 1.44
CA ILE A 217 32.04 -12.99 1.71
C ILE A 217 32.08 -13.88 2.95
N THR A 218 31.24 -13.58 3.94
CA THR A 218 31.06 -14.43 5.13
C THR A 218 29.76 -15.22 4.99
N LEU A 219 29.87 -16.54 4.96
CA LEU A 219 28.74 -17.47 4.93
C LEU A 219 28.85 -18.42 6.12
N ASN A 220 27.81 -18.47 6.95
CA ASN A 220 27.73 -19.32 8.15
C ASN A 220 28.96 -19.21 9.08
N GLY A 221 29.44 -17.99 9.31
CA GLY A 221 30.57 -17.71 10.20
C GLY A 221 31.96 -17.99 9.61
N LYS A 222 32.05 -18.38 8.32
CA LYS A 222 33.31 -18.62 7.62
C LYS A 222 33.50 -17.59 6.51
N THR A 223 34.68 -16.96 6.48
CA THR A 223 35.01 -15.89 5.53
C THR A 223 35.77 -16.45 4.33
N TYR A 224 35.33 -16.09 3.12
CA TYR A 224 35.93 -16.48 1.85
C TYR A 224 36.44 -15.24 1.11
N GLU A 225 37.68 -15.30 0.62
CA GLU A 225 38.21 -14.30 -0.31
C GLU A 225 37.93 -14.76 -1.75
N ILE A 226 37.18 -13.96 -2.50
CA ILE A 226 36.81 -14.23 -3.88
C ILE A 226 37.51 -13.20 -4.76
N THR A 227 38.27 -13.68 -5.74
CA THR A 227 38.89 -12.84 -6.76
C THR A 227 38.08 -13.02 -8.04
N CYS A 228 37.54 -11.94 -8.57
CA CYS A 228 36.93 -11.92 -9.89
C CYS A 228 37.97 -11.34 -10.86
N GLU A 229 38.27 -12.03 -11.95
CA GLU A 229 39.14 -11.56 -13.04
C GLU A 229 38.37 -11.74 -14.36
N GLU A 230 38.47 -10.76 -15.26
CA GLU A 230 37.86 -10.81 -16.58
C GLU A 230 38.90 -11.41 -17.55
N ILE A 231 38.54 -12.46 -18.29
CA ILE A 231 39.36 -13.08 -19.35
C ILE A 231 38.93 -12.52 -20.69
#